data_AF-A0A370U5J5-F1
#
_entry.id   AF-A0A370U5J5-F1
#
_cell.length_a   1.000
_cell.length_b   1.000
_cell.length_c   1.000
_cell.angle_alpha   90.00
_cell.angle_beta   90.00
_cell.angle_gamma   90.00
#
_symmetry.space_group_name_H-M   'P 1'
#
loop_
_entity.id
_entity.type
_entity.pdbx_description
1 polymer ?
#
loop_
_entity_poly.entity_id
_entity_poly.type
_entity_poly.pdbx_seq_one_letter_code
_entity_poly.pdbx_strand_id
1 'polypeptide(L)' 'MMANLIILSKEIRTYHGMYSLNDLQQASGGQDKFRPAKFLRLDQTKGLIEEMVGCPDMDNLVKTVRGIGAWVCKELV' A
#
# COMPACT_ATOMS: atom_id res chain seq x y z
N MET A 1 -14.78 -2.19 -12.32
CA MET A 1 -15.43 -1.13 -11.53
C MET A 1 -14.40 -0.62 -10.53
N MET A 2 -14.06 0.66 -10.53
CA MET A 2 -13.01 1.20 -9.64
C MET A 2 -13.51 1.21 -8.19
N ALA A 3 -12.74 0.63 -7.28
CA ALA A 3 -13.04 0.68 -5.85
C ALA A 3 -12.62 2.06 -5.31
N ASN A 4 -13.57 2.80 -4.74
CA ASN A 4 -13.32 4.03 -4.00
C ASN A 4 -13.20 3.67 -2.52
N LEU A 5 -12.03 3.90 -1.92
CA LEU A 5 -11.80 3.71 -0.49
C LEU A 5 -11.66 5.08 0.18
N ILE A 6 -12.49 5.32 1.19
CA ILE A 6 -12.48 6.55 1.99
C ILE A 6 -12.23 6.16 3.44
N ILE A 7 -11.22 6.76 4.07
CA ILE A 7 -10.91 6.59 5.49
C ILE A 7 -11.03 7.95 6.17
N LEU A 8 -11.94 8.09 7.13
CA LEU A 8 -12.09 9.31 7.95
C LEU A 8 -12.14 10.60 7.11
N SER A 9 -12.86 10.57 5.98
CA SER A 9 -12.98 11.66 5.00
C SER A 9 -11.75 11.93 4.12
N LYS A 10 -10.76 11.04 4.11
CA LYS A 10 -9.64 11.07 3.17
C LYS A 10 -9.82 10.00 2.10
N GLU A 11 -9.80 10.43 0.85
CA GLU A 11 -9.83 9.56 -0.31
C GLU A 11 -8.47 8.85 -0.44
N ILE A 12 -8.51 7.54 -0.63
CA ILE A 12 -7.33 6.72 -0.87
C ILE A 12 -7.27 6.42 -2.36
N ARG A 13 -6.25 6.94 -3.04
CA ARG A 13 -6.10 6.70 -4.49
C ARG A 13 -5.87 5.22 -4.73
N THR A 14 -6.64 4.66 -5.65
CA THR A 14 -6.48 3.29 -6.11
C THR A 14 -5.93 3.24 -7.54
N TYR A 15 -5.08 2.27 -7.84
CA TYR A 15 -4.51 2.05 -9.16
C TYR A 15 -4.44 0.55 -9.44
N HIS A 16 -5.20 0.07 -10.42
CA HIS A 16 -5.23 -1.35 -10.80
C HIS A 16 -5.43 -2.31 -9.61
N GLY A 17 -6.31 -1.97 -8.66
CA GLY A 17 -6.57 -2.78 -7.47
C GLY A 17 -5.59 -2.58 -6.31
N MET A 18 -4.58 -1.72 -6.47
CA MET A 18 -3.66 -1.32 -5.41
C MET A 18 -4.10 -0.01 -4.75
N TYR A 19 -3.72 0.19 -3.50
CA TYR A 19 -4.06 1.35 -2.68
C TYR A 19 -2.81 2.18 -2.39
N SER A 20 -2.94 3.50 -2.42
CA SER A 20 -1.82 4.40 -2.14
C SER A 20 -1.44 4.37 -0.66
N LEU A 21 -0.23 3.90 -0.38
CA LEU A 21 0.32 3.85 0.98
C LEU A 21 0.60 5.25 1.52
N ASN A 22 0.84 6.22 0.64
CA ASN A 22 0.97 7.64 1.02
C ASN A 22 -0.34 8.20 1.57
N ASP A 23 -1.44 7.89 0.91
CA ASP A 23 -2.75 8.39 1.30
C ASP A 23 -3.21 7.70 2.58
N LEU A 24 -2.92 6.39 2.72
CA LEU A 24 -3.11 5.63 3.94
C LEU A 24 -2.31 6.22 5.10
N GLN A 25 -1.02 6.49 4.90
CA GLN A 25 -0.19 7.16 5.92
C GLN A 25 -0.80 8.50 6.34
N GLN A 26 -1.23 9.32 5.38
CA GLN A 26 -1.87 10.61 5.68
C GLN A 26 -3.19 10.41 6.43
N ALA A 27 -3.98 9.41 6.07
CA ALA A 27 -5.22 9.07 6.77
C ALA A 27 -4.96 8.61 8.20
N SER A 28 -3.87 7.91 8.45
CA SER A 28 -3.40 7.50 9.79
C SER A 28 -2.69 8.61 10.58
N GLY A 29 -2.70 9.85 10.11
CA GLY A 29 -2.16 11.01 10.83
C GLY A 29 -0.74 11.45 10.41
N GLY A 30 -0.20 10.91 9.30
CA GLY A 30 0.97 11.48 8.61
C GLY A 30 2.30 11.40 9.37
N GLN A 31 2.42 10.56 10.41
CA GLN A 31 3.64 10.49 11.21
C GLN A 31 4.82 9.92 10.41
N ASP A 32 6.02 10.46 10.65
CA ASP A 32 7.26 10.07 9.97
C ASP A 32 7.63 8.59 10.17
N LYS A 33 7.27 8.03 11.33
CA LYS A 33 7.49 6.61 11.66
C LYS A 33 6.70 5.66 10.75
N PHE A 34 5.60 6.12 10.17
CA PHE A 34 4.74 5.36 9.27
C PHE A 34 4.97 5.67 7.79
N ARG A 35 6.10 6.30 7.43
CA ARG A 35 6.45 6.51 6.03
C ARG A 35 6.38 5.19 5.26
N PRO A 36 5.90 5.19 4.01
CA PRO A 36 5.77 3.98 3.21
C PRO A 36 7.04 3.14 3.11
N ALA A 37 8.19 3.80 2.98
CA ALA A 37 9.48 3.12 2.95
C ALA A 37 9.80 2.37 4.24
N LYS A 38 9.31 2.84 5.40
CA LYS A 38 9.46 2.13 6.68
C LYS A 38 8.48 0.97 6.78
N PHE A 39 7.24 1.15 6.34
CA PHE A 39 6.23 0.09 6.29
C PHE A 39 6.72 -1.10 5.46
N LEU A 40 7.20 -0.86 4.24
CA LEU A 40 7.73 -1.90 3.36
C LEU A 40 9.02 -2.57 3.88
N ARG A 41 9.67 -1.99 4.90
CA ARG A 41 10.87 -2.54 5.52
C ARG A 41 10.58 -3.42 6.75
N LEU A 42 9.37 -3.37 7.29
CA LEU A 42 8.96 -4.19 8.43
C LEU A 42 9.06 -5.67 8.07
N ASP A 43 9.62 -6.48 8.97
CA ASP A 43 9.78 -7.92 8.73
C ASP A 43 8.44 -8.63 8.56
N GLN A 44 7.39 -8.19 9.27
CA GLN A 44 6.03 -8.68 9.04
C GLN A 44 5.55 -8.43 7.62
N THR A 45 5.73 -7.21 7.10
CA THR A 45 5.29 -6.84 5.76
C THR A 45 6.08 -7.60 4.69
N LYS A 46 7.38 -7.81 4.89
CA LYS A 46 8.20 -8.63 4.00
C LYS A 46 7.76 -10.09 3.99
N GLY A 47 7.53 -10.68 5.16
CA GLY A 47 7.05 -12.06 5.27
C GLY A 47 5.73 -12.24 4.51
N LEU A 48 4.79 -11.31 4.68
CA LEU A 48 3.52 -11.36 3.95
C LEU A 48 3.73 -11.26 2.43
N ILE A 49 4.59 -10.33 1.97
CA ILE A 49 4.91 -10.20 0.54
C ILE A 49 5.53 -11.50 0.00
N GLU A 50 6.46 -12.12 0.73
CA GLU A 50 7.11 -13.37 0.35
C GLU A 50 6.13 -14.53 0.22
N GLU A 51 5.17 -14.65 1.15
CA GLU A 51 4.10 -15.66 1.06
C GLU A 51 3.23 -15.46 -0.19
N MET A 52 3.03 -14.21 -0.59
CA MET A 52 2.14 -13.86 -1.70
C MET A 52 2.82 -13.90 -3.08
N VAL A 53 4.14 -13.71 -3.16
CA VAL A 53 4.91 -13.82 -4.42
C VAL A 53 4.79 -15.21 -5.06
N GLY A 54 4.47 -16.25 -4.28
CA GLY A 54 4.22 -17.60 -4.80
C GLY A 54 2.86 -17.78 -5.51
N CYS A 55 1.98 -16.78 -5.50
CA CYS A 55 0.65 -16.87 -6.09
C CYS A 55 0.64 -16.31 -7.53
N PRO A 56 0.29 -17.11 -8.55
CA PRO A 56 0.31 -16.67 -9.95
C PRO A 56 -0.72 -15.55 -10.27
N ASP A 57 -1.73 -15.37 -9.42
CA ASP A 57 -2.73 -14.30 -9.54
C ASP A 57 -2.28 -12.94 -8.95
N MET A 58 -1.16 -12.90 -8.22
CA MET A 58 -0.66 -11.71 -7.52
C MET A 58 0.50 -11.04 -8.26
N ASP A 59 0.22 -10.57 -9.47
CA ASP A 59 1.16 -9.73 -10.22
C ASP A 59 1.19 -8.31 -9.61
N ASN A 60 2.37 -7.85 -9.18
CA ASN A 60 2.63 -6.51 -8.62
C ASN A 60 2.06 -6.19 -7.21
N LEU A 61 2.40 -7.01 -6.20
CA LEU A 61 2.12 -6.78 -4.76
C LEU A 61 2.46 -5.37 -4.24
N VAL A 62 3.58 -4.82 -4.69
CA VAL A 62 4.06 -3.50 -4.30
C VAL A 62 4.55 -2.75 -5.53
N LYS A 63 4.02 -1.56 -5.76
CA LYS A 63 4.50 -0.64 -6.79
C LYS A 63 5.02 0.61 -6.14
N THR A 64 6.26 0.99 -6.42
CA THR A 64 6.81 2.28 -5.97
C THR A 64 7.16 3.13 -7.18
N VAL A 65 6.62 4.35 -7.23
CA VAL A 65 6.95 5.33 -8.26
C VAL A 65 7.66 6.49 -7.58
N ARG A 66 8.93 6.70 -7.94
CA ARG A 66 9.77 7.77 -7.38
C ARG A 66 9.08 9.12 -7.51
N GLY A 67 9.00 9.85 -6.40
CA GLY A 67 8.39 11.18 -6.34
C GLY A 67 6.86 11.21 -6.29
N ILE A 68 6.17 10.07 -6.53
CA ILE A 68 4.70 10.02 -6.55
C ILE A 68 4.16 9.22 -5.34
N GLY A 69 4.76 8.07 -5.03
CA GLY A 69 4.37 7.27 -3.87
C GLY A 69 4.63 5.78 -3.98
N ALA A 70 4.10 5.06 -3.00
CA ALA A 70 4.02 3.61 -3.00
C ALA A 70 2.55 3.17 -3.02
N TRP A 71 2.27 2.07 -3.71
CA TRP A 71 0.98 1.43 -3.79
C TRP A 71 1.14 -0.05 -3.45
N VAL A 72 0.15 -0.60 -2.76
CA VAL A 72 0.14 -2.00 -2.32
C VAL A 72 -1.22 -2.63 -2.56
N CYS A 73 -1.27 -3.95 -2.71
CA CYS A 73 -2.54 -4.68 -2.78
C CYS A 73 -3.32 -4.59 -1.46
N LYS A 74 -4.61 -4.97 -1.49
CA LYS A 74 -5.53 -4.84 -0.36
C LYS A 74 -5.07 -5.55 0.91
N GLU A 75 -4.39 -6.67 0.74
CA GLU A 75 -3.93 -7.58 1.80
C GLU A 75 -2.81 -6.97 2.65
N LEU A 76 -2.20 -5.89 2.15
CA LEU A 76 -1.15 -5.13 2.84
C LEU A 76 -1.68 -3.83 3.47
N VAL A 77 -3.01 -3.60 3.47
CA VAL A 77 -3.66 -2.35 3.94
C VAL A 77 -4.44 -2.56 5.23
#